data_AF-A0A9D9RNT6-F1
#
_entry.id   AF-A0A9D9RNT6-F1
#
_cell.length_a   1.000
_cell.length_b   1.000
_cell.length_c   1.000
_cell.angle_alpha   90.00
_cell.angle_beta   90.00
_cell.angle_gamma   90.00
#
_symmetry.space_group_name_H-M   'P 1'
#
loop_
_entity.id
_entity.type
_entity.pdbx_description
1 polymer ?
#
loop_
_entity_poly.entity_id
_entity_poly.type
_entity_poly.pdbx_seq_one_letter_code
_entity_poly.pdbx_strand_id
1 'polypeptide(L)'
;MVNGNKQGIKEYILDELGKLEDIVTDKGVVAHPEIIDLIVKTTSKINREISVAINRKGKVIDISIGDSNTASLPNIGESKNRLCGIRIIHTHPNSTSRLSNVDISALITLRLDTMVAIGIEDGEVNGVSFGFCKFINEELSYETTVPLELDVALEYDLTQKFEQIEKEFRDNEIEEDNIEKAIIVGIDTDESLEELRELADACDIKVVEKVFQKKNQTDNAYFIGSGKVKELGLLKQVKNANLIIFDEELSGIQAKNLEDSLGCRVIDRTVLILEIFARRARTREAKIQVTLARLKYENSRLIGYGTMLSRQGGGGNTRGAGEQKLELDKRKIRETIHMLKAELEKIQKTKDIQRSQRNKSGIPKVSLVGYTNVGKSTLRNLLVDLYSDDNSVQKEHVLSQDMLFATLDTTVRTFQLPDKRVVSLTDTIGFIRKLPHHLVESFKSTLDEVIYSDLIIHVVDASSETAISQIVAVERVLGELKCMDKPMFLLLNKSDLATEKQLEDLKRIFKHYTSIEVSAAKQTNIDLLLNTIIAFIPREEKELEMLIPYDKSTLVSSLYKNSQVLETEHLENGTKIKALVSDEIAEKYKEYIIK
;
A
#
# COMPACT_ATOMS: atom_id res chain seq x y z
N MET A 1 22.88 -34.23 -11.43
CA MET A 1 21.67 -33.39 -11.36
C MET A 1 21.65 -32.41 -12.53
N VAL A 2 21.43 -32.89 -13.75
CA VAL A 2 21.19 -31.98 -14.88
C VAL A 2 19.80 -31.37 -14.73
N ASN A 3 19.64 -30.06 -14.87
CA ASN A 3 18.38 -29.30 -14.75
C ASN A 3 18.00 -28.64 -16.10
N GLY A 4 16.84 -28.02 -16.18
CA GLY A 4 16.36 -27.34 -17.40
C GLY A 4 15.62 -28.22 -18.43
N ASN A 5 15.63 -27.82 -19.70
CA ASN A 5 14.85 -28.47 -20.77
C ASN A 5 15.55 -29.73 -21.31
N LYS A 6 15.19 -30.88 -20.74
CA LYS A 6 15.68 -32.21 -21.15
C LYS A 6 14.91 -32.84 -22.31
N GLN A 7 13.85 -32.20 -22.79
CA GLN A 7 12.95 -32.81 -23.77
C GLN A 7 13.68 -33.00 -25.11
N GLY A 8 13.71 -34.25 -25.59
CA GLY A 8 14.37 -34.63 -26.85
C GLY A 8 15.86 -34.93 -26.75
N ILE A 9 16.46 -34.88 -25.55
CA ILE A 9 17.87 -35.19 -25.32
C ILE A 9 18.01 -36.68 -24.95
N LYS A 10 18.98 -37.37 -25.56
CA LYS A 10 19.24 -38.78 -25.31
C LYS A 10 19.86 -38.98 -23.93
N GLU A 11 19.48 -40.06 -23.24
CA GLU A 11 19.89 -40.35 -21.85
C GLU A 11 21.42 -40.41 -21.68
N TYR A 12 22.15 -41.03 -22.62
CA TYR A 12 23.62 -41.07 -22.54
C TYR A 12 24.28 -39.68 -22.54
N ILE A 13 23.65 -38.65 -23.11
CA ILE A 13 24.17 -37.28 -23.12
C ILE A 13 23.98 -36.65 -21.74
N LEU A 14 22.84 -36.92 -21.10
CA LEU A 14 22.56 -36.47 -19.73
C LEU A 14 23.51 -37.16 -18.74
N ASP A 15 23.83 -38.43 -18.96
CA ASP A 15 24.83 -39.17 -18.17
C ASP A 15 26.25 -38.64 -18.41
N GLU A 16 26.60 -38.26 -19.65
CA GLU A 16 27.89 -37.64 -19.97
C GLU A 16 28.04 -36.33 -19.17
N LEU A 17 27.03 -35.45 -19.23
CA LEU A 17 27.01 -34.20 -18.46
C LEU A 17 27.01 -34.42 -16.95
N GLY A 18 26.35 -35.47 -16.46
CA GLY A 18 26.34 -35.81 -15.03
C GLY A 18 27.73 -36.06 -14.45
N LYS A 19 28.69 -36.51 -15.26
CA LYS A 19 30.08 -36.74 -14.84
C LYS A 19 30.82 -35.46 -14.47
N LEU A 20 30.34 -34.29 -14.89
CA LEU A 20 30.94 -33.00 -14.53
C LEU A 20 30.92 -32.77 -13.01
N GLU A 21 29.99 -33.39 -12.28
CA GLU A 21 29.92 -33.27 -10.81
C GLU A 21 31.14 -33.82 -10.08
N ASP A 22 31.82 -34.79 -10.70
CA ASP A 22 33.02 -35.43 -10.13
C ASP A 22 34.30 -34.66 -10.44
N ILE A 23 34.25 -33.70 -11.37
CA ILE A 23 35.41 -32.91 -11.79
C ILE A 23 35.60 -31.73 -10.83
N VAL A 24 36.82 -31.59 -10.32
CA VAL A 24 37.22 -30.47 -9.46
C VAL A 24 38.08 -29.52 -10.27
N THR A 25 37.71 -28.25 -10.30
CA THR A 25 38.51 -27.19 -10.90
C THR A 25 39.50 -26.61 -9.88
N ASP A 26 40.71 -26.30 -10.32
CA ASP A 26 41.69 -25.60 -9.48
C ASP A 26 41.22 -24.19 -9.07
N LYS A 27 41.86 -23.66 -8.02
CA LYS A 27 41.57 -22.30 -7.55
C LYS A 27 42.11 -21.28 -8.54
N GLY A 28 41.37 -20.19 -8.76
CA GLY A 28 41.81 -19.06 -9.59
C GLY A 28 41.56 -19.22 -11.09
N VAL A 29 41.43 -20.45 -11.60
CA VAL A 29 41.08 -20.71 -13.01
C VAL A 29 39.57 -20.82 -13.23
N VAL A 30 39.15 -20.59 -14.47
CA VAL A 30 37.75 -20.50 -14.90
C VAL A 30 36.99 -21.82 -14.69
N ALA A 31 37.48 -22.89 -15.32
CA ALA A 31 36.99 -24.25 -15.25
C ALA A 31 38.12 -25.22 -15.57
N HIS A 32 37.96 -26.47 -15.14
CA HIS A 32 38.81 -27.55 -15.61
C HIS A 32 38.60 -27.75 -17.12
N PRO A 33 39.65 -27.95 -17.95
CA PRO A 33 39.53 -28.08 -19.40
C PRO A 33 38.49 -29.13 -19.84
N GLU A 34 38.43 -30.27 -19.15
CA GLU A 34 37.43 -31.32 -19.40
C GLU A 34 35.97 -30.84 -19.28
N ILE A 35 35.69 -29.89 -18.37
CA ILE A 35 34.36 -29.31 -18.24
C ILE A 35 34.02 -28.53 -19.51
N ILE A 36 34.96 -27.71 -20.00
CA ILE A 36 34.78 -26.88 -21.19
C ILE A 36 34.61 -27.75 -22.43
N ASP A 37 35.50 -28.73 -22.64
CA ASP A 37 35.42 -29.65 -23.76
C ASP A 37 34.07 -30.37 -23.80
N LEU A 38 33.58 -30.81 -22.64
CA LEU A 38 32.33 -31.53 -22.58
C LEU A 38 31.12 -30.64 -22.86
N ILE A 39 31.06 -29.43 -22.29
CA ILE A 39 29.94 -28.51 -22.56
C ILE A 39 29.95 -28.02 -24.01
N VAL A 40 31.12 -27.77 -24.60
CA VAL A 40 31.25 -27.37 -26.02
C VAL A 40 30.80 -28.51 -26.92
N LYS A 41 31.37 -29.71 -26.76
CA LYS A 41 31.00 -30.90 -27.52
C LYS A 41 29.51 -31.22 -27.40
N THR A 42 28.94 -31.07 -26.20
CA THR A 42 27.52 -31.36 -25.99
C THR A 42 26.64 -30.30 -26.64
N THR A 43 26.98 -29.02 -26.50
CA THR A 43 26.29 -27.90 -27.14
C THR A 43 26.26 -28.06 -28.66
N SER A 44 27.40 -28.41 -29.28
CA SER A 44 27.48 -28.65 -30.73
C SER A 44 26.62 -29.82 -31.19
N LYS A 45 26.42 -30.85 -30.35
CA LYS A 45 25.58 -32.01 -30.68
C LYS A 45 24.09 -31.73 -30.57
N ILE A 46 23.67 -30.98 -29.53
CA ILE A 46 22.24 -30.78 -29.21
C ILE A 46 21.73 -29.42 -29.70
N ASN A 47 22.62 -28.52 -30.09
CA ASN A 47 22.35 -27.14 -30.48
C ASN A 47 21.53 -26.37 -29.43
N ARG A 48 21.89 -26.53 -28.16
CA ARG A 48 21.27 -25.86 -27.01
C ARG A 48 22.34 -25.35 -26.05
N GLU A 49 22.03 -24.27 -25.36
CA GLU A 49 22.88 -23.67 -24.34
C GLU A 49 23.04 -24.59 -23.15
N ILE A 50 24.26 -24.72 -22.66
CA ILE A 50 24.60 -25.47 -21.45
C ILE A 50 25.25 -24.51 -20.49
N SER A 51 24.72 -24.43 -19.27
CA SER A 51 25.22 -23.61 -18.19
C SER A 51 25.72 -24.50 -17.05
N VAL A 52 26.90 -24.18 -16.51
CA VAL A 52 27.52 -24.87 -15.39
C VAL A 52 27.88 -23.85 -14.32
N ALA A 53 27.38 -24.07 -13.11
CA ALA A 53 27.72 -23.27 -11.95
C ALA A 53 28.79 -23.98 -11.11
N ILE A 54 29.87 -23.27 -10.79
CA ILE A 54 31.01 -23.79 -10.03
C ILE A 54 31.22 -22.90 -8.80
N ASN A 55 31.44 -23.49 -7.63
CA ASN A 55 31.75 -22.74 -6.41
C ASN A 55 33.26 -22.48 -6.23
N ARG A 56 33.64 -21.62 -5.27
CA ARG A 56 35.06 -21.33 -4.94
C ARG A 56 35.90 -22.53 -4.49
N LYS A 57 35.30 -23.67 -4.15
CA LYS A 57 36.01 -24.93 -3.86
C LYS A 57 36.30 -25.73 -5.14
N GLY A 58 35.93 -25.20 -6.30
CA GLY A 58 36.13 -25.85 -7.59
C GLY A 58 35.09 -26.91 -7.92
N LYS A 59 34.05 -27.09 -7.10
CA LYS A 59 33.02 -28.11 -7.33
C LYS A 59 31.88 -27.56 -8.18
N VAL A 60 31.44 -28.35 -9.15
CA VAL A 60 30.20 -28.11 -9.89
C VAL A 60 29.01 -28.29 -8.94
N ILE A 61 28.13 -27.29 -8.91
CA ILE A 61 26.94 -27.26 -8.03
C ILE A 61 25.62 -27.29 -8.80
N ASP A 62 25.64 -26.92 -10.08
CA ASP A 62 24.48 -27.00 -10.96
C ASP A 62 24.94 -27.15 -12.41
N ILE A 63 24.16 -27.91 -13.18
CA ILE A 63 24.32 -28.09 -14.63
C ILE A 63 22.93 -27.93 -15.23
N SER A 64 22.74 -26.92 -16.07
CA SER A 64 21.44 -26.57 -16.63
C SER A 64 21.49 -26.54 -18.15
N ILE A 65 20.47 -27.09 -18.81
CA ILE A 65 20.30 -27.04 -20.26
C ILE A 65 19.17 -26.04 -20.59
N GLY A 66 19.52 -24.97 -21.30
CA GLY A 66 18.62 -23.88 -21.65
C GLY A 66 17.98 -24.03 -23.03
N ASP A 67 16.80 -23.43 -23.19
CA ASP A 67 16.38 -22.81 -24.44
C ASP A 67 16.60 -21.29 -24.27
N SER A 68 16.89 -20.58 -25.34
CA SER A 68 17.32 -19.16 -25.44
C SER A 68 16.44 -18.09 -24.74
N ASN A 69 15.41 -18.49 -23.99
CA ASN A 69 14.47 -17.61 -23.28
C ASN A 69 14.28 -17.93 -21.78
N THR A 70 14.90 -18.97 -21.23
CA THR A 70 14.73 -19.34 -19.80
C THR A 70 16.00 -19.98 -19.24
N ALA A 71 17.00 -19.15 -18.91
CA ALA A 71 18.11 -19.61 -18.08
C ALA A 71 17.61 -19.74 -16.63
N SER A 72 17.29 -20.96 -16.22
CA SER A 72 17.05 -21.28 -14.82
C SER A 72 18.37 -21.10 -14.06
N LEU A 73 18.46 -20.02 -13.28
CA LEU A 73 19.60 -19.76 -12.42
C LEU A 73 19.56 -20.70 -11.20
N PRO A 74 20.72 -21.13 -10.68
CA PRO A 74 20.76 -21.98 -9.49
C PRO A 74 20.18 -21.21 -8.29
N ASN A 75 19.43 -21.91 -7.44
CA ASN A 75 18.80 -21.33 -6.25
C ASN A 75 19.86 -21.04 -5.17
N ILE A 76 20.55 -19.92 -5.33
CA ILE A 76 21.69 -19.50 -4.50
C ILE A 76 21.19 -18.39 -3.57
N GLY A 77 21.51 -18.49 -2.28
CA GLY A 77 21.16 -17.45 -1.31
C GLY A 77 21.84 -16.12 -1.66
N GLU A 78 21.06 -15.03 -1.66
CA GLU A 78 21.55 -13.67 -1.90
C GLU A 78 22.66 -13.30 -0.91
N SER A 79 23.84 -12.95 -1.44
CA SER A 79 24.95 -12.47 -0.65
C SER A 79 24.93 -10.95 -0.62
N LYS A 80 24.61 -10.37 0.54
CA LYS A 80 24.26 -8.94 0.66
C LYS A 80 25.44 -7.95 0.61
N ASN A 81 26.66 -8.38 0.96
CA ASN A 81 27.81 -7.47 1.12
C ASN A 81 29.10 -7.99 0.44
N ARG A 82 28.99 -9.03 -0.39
CA ARG A 82 30.14 -9.63 -1.09
C ARG A 82 29.65 -10.46 -2.26
N LEU A 83 30.56 -10.81 -3.15
CA LEU A 83 30.32 -11.78 -4.20
C LEU A 83 29.81 -13.11 -3.61
N CYS A 84 28.89 -13.78 -4.30
CA CYS A 84 28.19 -14.96 -3.79
C CYS A 84 29.07 -16.23 -3.80
N GLY A 85 30.28 -16.17 -4.36
CA GLY A 85 31.23 -17.29 -4.38
C GLY A 85 30.97 -18.32 -5.47
N ILE A 86 30.26 -17.92 -6.51
CA ILE A 86 29.84 -18.81 -7.61
C ILE A 86 30.18 -18.14 -8.93
N ARG A 87 30.77 -18.92 -9.83
CA ARG A 87 31.01 -18.58 -11.23
C ARG A 87 30.08 -19.40 -12.11
N ILE A 88 29.53 -18.76 -13.13
CA ILE A 88 28.66 -19.42 -14.11
C ILE A 88 29.35 -19.38 -15.46
N ILE A 89 29.37 -20.53 -16.13
CA ILE A 89 29.92 -20.69 -17.46
C ILE A 89 28.82 -21.23 -18.34
N HIS A 90 28.48 -20.52 -19.41
CA HIS A 90 27.52 -21.01 -20.38
C HIS A 90 28.04 -20.96 -21.81
N THR A 91 27.42 -21.75 -22.67
CA THR A 91 27.70 -21.80 -24.10
C THR A 91 26.61 -21.09 -24.90
N HIS A 92 27.00 -20.44 -26.00
CA HIS A 92 26.11 -19.80 -26.97
C HIS A 92 26.22 -20.54 -28.32
N PRO A 93 25.24 -21.37 -28.69
CA PRO A 93 25.26 -22.10 -29.96
C PRO A 93 25.02 -21.16 -31.16
N ASN A 94 25.88 -21.23 -32.17
CA ASN A 94 25.86 -20.43 -33.41
C ASN A 94 25.79 -18.91 -33.14
N SER A 95 26.49 -18.46 -32.10
CA SER A 95 26.48 -17.06 -31.69
C SER A 95 27.85 -16.65 -31.15
N THR A 96 28.02 -15.35 -30.94
CA THR A 96 29.24 -14.78 -30.38
C THR A 96 29.33 -15.04 -28.88
N SER A 97 30.54 -15.03 -28.36
CA SER A 97 30.82 -15.11 -26.92
C SER A 97 30.45 -13.85 -26.12
N ARG A 98 29.72 -12.89 -26.71
CA ARG A 98 29.32 -11.66 -25.99
C ARG A 98 28.21 -11.97 -25.00
N LEU A 99 28.34 -11.43 -23.79
CA LEU A 99 27.31 -11.51 -22.76
C LEU A 99 26.07 -10.72 -23.17
N SER A 100 24.90 -11.32 -23.01
CA SER A 100 23.62 -10.69 -23.21
C SER A 100 23.25 -9.79 -22.01
N ASN A 101 22.23 -8.94 -22.18
CA ASN A 101 21.69 -8.15 -21.08
C ASN A 101 21.14 -9.03 -19.93
N VAL A 102 20.66 -10.24 -20.25
CA VAL A 102 20.17 -11.21 -19.25
C VAL A 102 21.33 -11.71 -18.39
N ASP A 103 22.48 -11.98 -19.01
CA ASP A 103 23.68 -12.45 -18.33
C ASP A 103 24.26 -11.38 -17.41
N ILE A 104 24.29 -10.13 -17.89
CA ILE A 104 24.75 -8.97 -17.12
C ILE A 104 23.82 -8.72 -15.92
N SER A 105 22.50 -8.81 -16.12
CA SER A 105 21.52 -8.65 -15.04
C SER A 105 21.68 -9.75 -13.99
N ALA A 106 21.89 -11.00 -14.40
CA ALA A 106 22.15 -12.13 -13.50
C ALA A 106 23.46 -11.95 -12.72
N LEU A 107 24.53 -11.52 -13.39
CA LEU A 107 25.83 -11.21 -12.78
C LEU A 107 25.69 -10.19 -11.64
N ILE A 108 25.00 -9.07 -11.88
CA ILE A 108 24.81 -8.00 -10.90
C ILE A 108 23.87 -8.44 -9.77
N THR A 109 22.71 -9.00 -10.11
CA THR A 109 21.65 -9.34 -9.15
C THR A 109 22.09 -10.43 -8.17
N LEU A 110 22.72 -11.49 -8.69
CA LEU A 110 23.24 -12.58 -7.86
C LEU A 110 24.62 -12.28 -7.29
N ARG A 111 25.26 -11.20 -7.74
CA ARG A 111 26.64 -10.82 -7.38
C ARG A 111 27.60 -11.98 -7.62
N LEU A 112 27.55 -12.57 -8.81
CA LEU A 112 28.39 -13.71 -9.19
C LEU A 112 29.86 -13.32 -9.16
N ASP A 113 30.74 -14.26 -8.81
CA ASP A 113 32.18 -14.05 -8.90
C ASP A 113 32.57 -13.70 -10.35
N THR A 114 32.02 -14.44 -11.33
CA THR A 114 32.11 -14.10 -12.75
C THR A 114 31.01 -14.80 -13.56
N MET A 115 30.63 -14.19 -14.68
CA MET A 115 29.80 -14.80 -15.73
C MET A 115 30.64 -15.00 -16.99
N VAL A 116 30.66 -16.21 -17.54
CA VAL A 116 31.49 -16.56 -18.70
C VAL A 116 30.61 -17.07 -19.83
N ALA A 117 30.75 -16.45 -21.00
CA ALA A 117 30.07 -16.85 -22.22
C ALA A 117 31.07 -17.43 -23.23
N ILE A 118 30.78 -18.62 -23.73
CA ILE A 118 31.58 -19.33 -24.74
C ILE A 118 30.79 -19.37 -26.04
N GLY A 119 31.27 -18.67 -27.06
CA GLY A 119 30.66 -18.70 -28.38
C GLY A 119 31.10 -19.93 -29.16
N ILE A 120 30.17 -20.62 -29.78
CA ILE A 120 30.44 -21.85 -30.55
C ILE A 120 29.89 -21.69 -31.96
N GLU A 121 30.72 -21.94 -32.96
CA GLU A 121 30.39 -21.86 -34.39
C GLU A 121 31.06 -23.02 -35.12
N ASP A 122 30.31 -23.73 -35.96
CA ASP A 122 30.76 -24.94 -36.67
C ASP A 122 31.41 -26.03 -35.80
N GLY A 123 31.07 -26.04 -34.51
CA GLY A 123 31.59 -27.01 -33.53
C GLY A 123 32.89 -26.59 -32.85
N GLU A 124 33.45 -25.43 -33.18
CA GLU A 124 34.64 -24.85 -32.57
C GLU A 124 34.29 -23.62 -31.72
N VAL A 125 35.16 -23.28 -30.77
CA VAL A 125 35.00 -22.09 -29.91
C VAL A 125 35.46 -20.86 -30.68
N ASN A 126 34.55 -19.93 -30.96
CA ASN A 126 34.88 -18.68 -31.66
C ASN A 126 35.26 -17.53 -30.71
N GLY A 127 35.18 -17.76 -29.40
CA GLY A 127 35.71 -16.88 -28.36
C GLY A 127 35.14 -17.16 -26.98
N VAL A 128 35.74 -16.52 -25.97
CA VAL A 128 35.30 -16.57 -24.57
C VAL A 128 35.28 -15.15 -24.01
N SER A 129 34.16 -14.72 -23.43
CA SER A 129 34.09 -13.42 -22.74
C SER A 129 33.75 -13.59 -21.27
N PHE A 130 34.35 -12.74 -20.44
CA PHE A 130 34.11 -12.68 -19.01
C PHE A 130 33.31 -11.43 -18.67
N GLY A 131 32.43 -11.56 -17.69
CA GLY A 131 31.73 -10.48 -17.02
C GLY A 131 32.09 -10.47 -15.54
N PHE A 132 32.36 -9.27 -15.04
CA PHE A 132 32.67 -9.01 -13.64
C PHE A 132 31.81 -7.88 -13.10
N CYS A 133 31.44 -7.98 -11.82
CA CYS A 133 30.88 -6.84 -11.10
C CYS A 133 31.95 -5.75 -10.94
N LYS A 134 31.54 -4.48 -11.04
CA LYS A 134 32.43 -3.32 -10.89
C LYS A 134 31.66 -2.15 -10.29
N PHE A 135 32.30 -1.34 -9.46
CA PHE A 135 31.70 -0.08 -9.03
C PHE A 135 32.05 1.07 -9.97
N ILE A 136 31.03 1.81 -10.43
CA ILE A 136 31.18 3.03 -11.22
C ILE A 136 30.38 4.12 -10.52
N ASN A 137 31.04 5.19 -10.09
CA ASN A 137 30.42 6.27 -9.30
C ASN A 137 29.65 5.75 -8.07
N GLU A 138 30.26 4.84 -7.31
CA GLU A 138 29.68 4.22 -6.10
C GLU A 138 28.44 3.32 -6.34
N GLU A 139 27.98 3.18 -7.60
CA GLU A 139 26.92 2.23 -7.97
C GLU A 139 27.50 0.91 -8.49
N LEU A 140 26.85 -0.20 -8.12
CA LEU A 140 27.20 -1.53 -8.63
C LEU A 140 26.81 -1.65 -10.11
N SER A 141 27.82 -1.82 -10.94
CA SER A 141 27.75 -1.98 -12.39
C SER A 141 28.54 -3.21 -12.81
N TYR A 142 28.93 -3.28 -14.08
CA TYR A 142 29.65 -4.41 -14.65
C TYR A 142 30.77 -3.94 -15.56
N GLU A 143 31.72 -4.84 -15.80
CA GLU A 143 32.68 -4.75 -16.89
C GLU A 143 32.82 -6.10 -17.58
N THR A 144 33.15 -6.07 -18.87
CA THR A 144 33.34 -7.27 -19.67
C THR A 144 34.69 -7.24 -20.38
N THR A 145 35.27 -8.41 -20.61
CA THR A 145 36.44 -8.53 -21.48
C THR A 145 36.04 -8.46 -22.96
N VAL A 146 37.01 -8.15 -23.82
CA VAL A 146 36.90 -8.44 -25.25
C VAL A 146 36.92 -9.98 -25.41
N PRO A 147 36.26 -10.56 -26.43
CA PRO A 147 36.37 -11.99 -26.70
C PRO A 147 37.84 -12.45 -26.74
N LEU A 148 38.17 -13.39 -25.87
CA LEU A 148 39.49 -14.01 -25.76
C LEU A 148 39.50 -15.35 -26.49
N GLU A 149 40.68 -15.77 -26.93
CA GLU A 149 40.90 -17.15 -27.39
C GLU A 149 40.82 -18.13 -26.21
N LEU A 150 40.43 -19.38 -26.48
CA LEU A 150 40.14 -20.37 -25.44
C LEU A 150 41.34 -20.62 -24.52
N ASP A 151 42.54 -20.77 -25.08
CA ASP A 151 43.77 -21.05 -24.32
C ASP A 151 44.09 -19.89 -23.35
N VAL A 152 43.96 -18.65 -23.84
CA VAL A 152 44.16 -17.43 -23.03
C VAL A 152 43.11 -17.33 -21.92
N ALA A 153 41.87 -17.70 -22.21
CA ALA A 153 40.78 -17.69 -21.24
C ALA A 153 40.98 -18.74 -20.13
N LEU A 154 41.51 -19.92 -20.45
CA LEU A 154 41.78 -20.98 -19.48
C LEU A 154 42.92 -20.62 -18.52
N GLU A 155 43.92 -19.86 -18.99
CA GLU A 155 45.04 -19.39 -18.18
C GLU A 155 44.76 -18.07 -17.41
N TYR A 156 43.57 -17.48 -17.60
CA TYR A 156 43.21 -16.22 -16.98
C TYR A 156 43.09 -16.35 -15.46
N ASP A 157 43.99 -15.72 -14.70
CA ASP A 157 43.95 -15.73 -13.24
C ASP A 157 42.84 -14.79 -12.70
N LEU A 158 41.77 -15.40 -12.21
CA LEU A 158 40.63 -14.70 -11.63
C LEU A 158 40.88 -14.25 -10.18
N THR A 159 41.92 -14.76 -9.52
CA THR A 159 42.16 -14.55 -8.09
C THR A 159 42.33 -13.09 -7.74
N GLN A 160 43.23 -12.39 -8.45
CA GLN A 160 43.46 -10.96 -8.24
C GLN A 160 42.21 -10.13 -8.55
N LYS A 161 41.44 -10.54 -9.56
CA LYS A 161 40.23 -9.84 -9.97
C LYS A 161 39.15 -9.92 -8.90
N PHE A 162 38.93 -11.10 -8.33
CA PHE A 162 37.97 -11.29 -7.25
C PHE A 162 38.38 -10.55 -5.97
N GLU A 163 39.67 -10.56 -5.62
CA GLU A 163 40.17 -9.81 -4.47
C GLU A 163 39.96 -8.30 -4.63
N GLN A 164 40.19 -7.76 -5.83
CA GLN A 164 39.92 -6.36 -6.14
C GLN A 164 38.44 -6.02 -5.97
N ILE A 165 37.55 -6.81 -6.57
CA ILE A 165 36.10 -6.58 -6.51
C ILE A 165 35.59 -6.70 -5.07
N GLU A 166 36.04 -7.71 -4.32
CA GLU A 166 35.69 -7.83 -2.90
C GLU A 166 36.19 -6.67 -2.05
N LYS A 167 37.31 -6.07 -2.41
CA LYS A 167 37.79 -4.84 -1.76
C LYS A 167 36.85 -3.67 -2.08
N GLU A 168 36.45 -3.50 -3.34
CA GLU A 168 35.46 -2.49 -3.73
C GLU A 168 34.11 -2.68 -3.02
N PHE A 169 33.66 -3.93 -2.79
CA PHE A 169 32.46 -4.22 -1.97
C PHE A 169 32.62 -3.88 -0.48
N ARG A 170 33.84 -3.86 0.05
CA ARG A 170 34.12 -3.47 1.45
C ARG A 170 34.25 -1.96 1.60
N ASP A 171 34.86 -1.31 0.61
CA ASP A 171 35.15 0.12 0.62
C ASP A 171 33.91 0.95 0.25
N ASN A 172 33.04 0.44 -0.62
CA ASN A 172 31.71 0.99 -0.86
C ASN A 172 30.74 0.32 0.11
N GLU A 173 30.35 1.01 1.19
CA GLU A 173 29.10 0.69 1.88
C GLU A 173 27.99 0.86 0.84
N ILE A 174 27.55 -0.24 0.21
CA ILE A 174 26.34 -0.20 -0.60
C ILE A 174 25.21 0.07 0.40
N GLU A 175 24.94 1.34 0.67
CA GLU A 175 23.60 1.78 0.98
C GLU A 175 22.77 1.37 -0.24
N GLU A 176 22.23 0.14 -0.20
CA GLU A 176 21.17 -0.21 -1.13
C GLU A 176 20.13 0.88 -0.91
N ASP A 177 19.84 1.61 -1.99
CA ASP A 177 18.58 2.34 -2.14
C ASP A 177 17.49 1.34 -1.72
N ASN A 178 17.11 1.34 -0.44
CA ASN A 178 16.03 0.53 0.15
C ASN A 178 14.66 0.97 -0.40
N ILE A 179 14.66 1.73 -1.48
CA ILE A 179 13.51 2.28 -2.15
C ILE A 179 12.92 1.14 -2.98
N GLU A 180 11.78 0.62 -2.52
CA GLU A 180 10.98 -0.32 -3.31
C GLU A 180 10.61 0.35 -4.64
N LYS A 181 11.01 -0.28 -5.76
CA LYS A 181 10.74 0.20 -7.12
C LYS A 181 9.62 -0.64 -7.71
N ALA A 182 8.50 0.02 -7.96
CA ALA A 182 7.27 -0.66 -8.40
C ALA A 182 6.92 -0.37 -9.86
N ILE A 183 6.43 -1.40 -10.55
CA ILE A 183 5.66 -1.24 -11.78
C ILE A 183 4.19 -1.36 -11.43
N ILE A 184 3.39 -0.37 -11.82
CA ILE A 184 1.94 -0.39 -11.60
C ILE A 184 1.20 -0.90 -12.84
N VAL A 185 0.20 -1.75 -12.63
CA VAL A 185 -0.57 -2.41 -13.70
C VAL A 185 -2.06 -2.14 -13.53
N GLY A 186 -2.71 -1.64 -14.58
CA GLY A 186 -4.12 -1.26 -14.56
C GLY A 186 -4.85 -1.56 -15.86
N ILE A 187 -6.18 -1.70 -15.75
CA ILE A 187 -7.08 -2.03 -16.88
C ILE A 187 -8.17 -0.99 -17.13
N ASP A 188 -8.42 -0.09 -16.17
CA ASP A 188 -9.62 0.73 -16.11
C ASP A 188 -9.41 2.13 -16.71
N THR A 189 -8.88 3.07 -15.92
CA THR A 189 -8.60 4.44 -16.35
C THR A 189 -7.21 4.89 -15.90
N ASP A 190 -6.65 5.86 -16.62
CA ASP A 190 -5.36 6.47 -16.25
C ASP A 190 -5.45 7.18 -14.89
N GLU A 191 -6.63 7.74 -14.56
CA GLU A 191 -6.91 8.31 -13.24
C GLU A 191 -6.77 7.28 -12.11
N SER A 192 -7.25 6.05 -12.31
CA SER A 192 -7.15 4.98 -11.30
C SER A 192 -5.68 4.60 -11.06
N LEU A 193 -4.88 4.58 -12.12
CA LEU A 193 -3.43 4.35 -12.05
C LEU A 193 -2.68 5.53 -11.41
N GLU A 194 -3.11 6.76 -11.63
CA GLU A 194 -2.53 7.91 -10.95
C GLU A 194 -2.82 7.88 -9.45
N GLU A 195 -4.05 7.54 -9.05
CA GLU A 195 -4.37 7.33 -7.63
C GLU A 195 -3.58 6.15 -7.04
N LEU A 196 -3.38 5.06 -7.80
CA LEU A 196 -2.52 3.94 -7.36
C LEU A 196 -1.06 4.38 -7.18
N ARG A 197 -0.57 5.30 -8.03
CA ARG A 197 0.75 5.91 -7.90
C ARG A 197 0.84 6.72 -6.61
N GLU A 198 -0.16 7.56 -6.32
CA GLU A 198 -0.23 8.31 -5.06
C GLU A 198 -0.29 7.39 -3.83
N LEU A 199 -0.97 6.23 -3.93
CA LEU A 199 -1.00 5.23 -2.86
C LEU A 199 0.39 4.60 -2.65
N ALA A 200 1.11 4.31 -3.73
CA ALA A 200 2.47 3.78 -3.67
C ALA A 200 3.45 4.80 -3.06
N ASP A 201 3.35 6.07 -3.47
CA ASP A 201 4.15 7.16 -2.91
C ASP A 201 3.91 7.31 -1.40
N ALA A 202 2.67 7.13 -0.93
CA ALA A 202 2.34 7.17 0.51
C ALA A 202 2.98 6.02 1.33
N CYS A 203 3.49 4.99 0.66
CA CYS A 203 4.28 3.89 1.20
C CYS A 203 5.78 4.01 0.85
N ASP A 204 6.27 5.16 0.44
CA ASP A 204 7.68 5.35 0.02
C ASP A 204 8.10 4.37 -1.11
N ILE A 205 7.12 3.90 -1.90
CA ILE A 205 7.35 3.00 -3.04
C ILE A 205 7.46 3.86 -4.29
N LYS A 206 8.63 3.85 -4.93
CA LYS A 206 8.88 4.60 -6.16
C LYS A 206 8.31 3.87 -7.36
N VAL A 207 7.27 4.42 -7.97
CA VAL A 207 6.74 3.89 -9.22
C VAL A 207 7.67 4.24 -10.39
N VAL A 208 8.22 3.22 -11.06
CA VAL A 208 9.20 3.38 -12.16
C VAL A 208 8.59 3.23 -13.54
N GLU A 209 7.43 2.61 -13.65
CA GLU A 209 6.73 2.40 -14.94
C GLU A 209 5.23 2.17 -14.73
N LYS A 210 4.42 2.59 -15.70
CA LYS A 210 2.98 2.32 -15.74
C LYS A 210 2.65 1.41 -16.90
N VAL A 211 1.91 0.33 -16.64
CA VAL A 211 1.50 -0.62 -17.66
C VAL A 211 -0.01 -0.69 -17.72
N PHE A 212 -0.54 -0.29 -18.88
CA PHE A 212 -1.97 -0.32 -19.15
C PHE A 212 -2.33 -1.48 -20.07
N GLN A 213 -3.40 -2.20 -19.73
CA GLN A 213 -3.97 -3.23 -20.59
C GLN A 213 -5.46 -2.99 -20.85
N LYS A 214 -5.78 -2.55 -22.08
CA LYS A 214 -7.17 -2.57 -22.57
C LYS A 214 -7.58 -4.01 -22.91
N LYS A 215 -8.34 -4.68 -22.04
CA LYS A 215 -8.97 -5.96 -22.39
C LYS A 215 -10.30 -6.14 -21.66
N ASN A 216 -11.32 -6.60 -22.39
CA ASN A 216 -12.68 -6.80 -21.88
C ASN A 216 -12.85 -8.03 -20.96
N GLN A 217 -11.84 -8.90 -20.85
CA GLN A 217 -11.90 -10.10 -20.02
C GLN A 217 -10.53 -10.41 -19.41
N THR A 218 -10.53 -10.58 -18.09
CA THR A 218 -9.35 -10.92 -17.29
C THR A 218 -8.96 -12.39 -17.47
N ASP A 219 -7.67 -12.68 -17.49
CA ASP A 219 -7.16 -14.04 -17.54
C ASP A 219 -7.28 -14.72 -16.16
N ASN A 220 -7.85 -15.93 -16.10
CA ASN A 220 -8.04 -16.65 -14.84
C ASN A 220 -6.71 -17.06 -14.16
N ALA A 221 -5.63 -17.20 -14.93
CA ALA A 221 -4.32 -17.62 -14.43
C ALA A 221 -3.43 -16.45 -14.05
N TYR A 222 -3.42 -15.35 -14.82
CA TYR A 222 -2.48 -14.23 -14.63
C TYR A 222 -3.14 -12.86 -14.47
N PHE A 223 -4.46 -12.76 -14.52
CA PHE A 223 -5.24 -11.51 -14.62
C PHE A 223 -5.03 -10.76 -15.95
N ILE A 224 -3.78 -10.59 -16.35
CA ILE A 224 -3.30 -10.08 -17.64
C ILE A 224 -2.95 -11.23 -18.60
N GLY A 225 -2.74 -10.92 -19.88
CA GLY A 225 -2.37 -11.95 -20.87
C GLY A 225 -0.93 -12.44 -20.69
N SER A 226 -0.65 -13.71 -20.98
CA SER A 226 0.70 -14.31 -20.87
C SER A 226 1.79 -13.56 -21.64
N GLY A 227 1.46 -12.99 -22.80
CA GLY A 227 2.38 -12.11 -23.54
C GLY A 227 2.76 -10.84 -22.76
N LYS A 228 1.79 -10.27 -22.02
CA LYS A 228 2.01 -9.09 -21.18
C LYS A 228 2.77 -9.42 -19.90
N VAL A 229 2.59 -10.62 -19.35
CA VAL A 229 3.44 -11.14 -18.26
C VAL A 229 4.91 -11.19 -18.70
N LYS A 230 5.19 -11.70 -19.90
CA LYS A 230 6.56 -11.71 -20.45
C LYS A 230 7.13 -10.30 -20.63
N GLU A 231 6.33 -9.38 -21.16
CA GLU A 231 6.72 -7.98 -21.30
C GLU A 231 7.00 -7.33 -19.93
N LEU A 232 6.18 -7.62 -18.91
CA LEU A 232 6.44 -7.18 -17.54
C LEU A 232 7.73 -7.75 -16.98
N GLY A 233 8.07 -9.01 -17.27
CA GLY A 233 9.34 -9.59 -16.87
C GLY A 233 10.54 -8.84 -17.46
N LEU A 234 10.47 -8.47 -18.74
CA LEU A 234 11.51 -7.66 -19.40
C LEU A 234 11.55 -6.24 -18.83
N LEU A 235 10.40 -5.58 -18.65
CA LEU A 235 10.32 -4.24 -18.08
C LEU A 235 10.86 -4.19 -16.65
N LYS A 236 10.52 -5.21 -15.84
CA LYS A 236 11.05 -5.39 -14.48
C LYS A 236 12.58 -5.42 -14.49
N GLN A 237 13.17 -6.20 -15.40
CA GLN A 237 14.63 -6.29 -15.54
C GLN A 237 15.25 -4.96 -16.00
N VAL A 238 14.66 -4.31 -17.01
CA VAL A 238 15.17 -3.03 -17.55
C VAL A 238 15.09 -1.90 -16.51
N LYS A 239 14.03 -1.88 -15.69
CA LYS A 239 13.77 -0.81 -14.72
C LYS A 239 14.23 -1.13 -13.30
N ASN A 240 14.84 -2.30 -13.09
CA ASN A 240 15.22 -2.82 -11.77
C ASN A 240 14.07 -2.74 -10.75
N ALA A 241 12.86 -3.13 -11.17
CA ALA A 241 11.70 -3.15 -10.29
C ALA A 241 11.68 -4.43 -9.44
N ASN A 242 11.44 -4.28 -8.15
CA ASN A 242 11.35 -5.40 -7.20
C ASN A 242 9.92 -5.68 -6.73
N LEU A 243 8.96 -4.83 -7.12
CA LEU A 243 7.54 -4.93 -6.78
C LEU A 243 6.67 -4.71 -8.02
N ILE A 244 5.57 -5.47 -8.11
CA ILE A 244 4.53 -5.22 -9.10
C ILE A 244 3.21 -5.02 -8.37
N ILE A 245 2.53 -3.91 -8.67
CA ILE A 245 1.29 -3.51 -8.01
C ILE A 245 0.16 -3.52 -9.03
N PHE A 246 -0.86 -4.33 -8.79
CA PHE A 246 -2.08 -4.35 -9.59
C PHE A 246 -3.15 -3.44 -8.99
N ASP A 247 -3.80 -2.63 -9.82
CA ASP A 247 -4.91 -1.76 -9.39
C ASP A 247 -6.16 -2.54 -8.96
N GLU A 248 -6.30 -3.77 -9.45
CA GLU A 248 -7.46 -4.63 -9.21
C GLU A 248 -7.12 -5.76 -8.24
N GLU A 249 -8.13 -6.22 -7.51
CA GLU A 249 -7.97 -7.37 -6.61
C GLU A 249 -7.65 -8.64 -7.39
N LEU A 250 -6.51 -9.25 -7.09
CA LEU A 250 -6.13 -10.53 -7.68
C LEU A 250 -6.82 -11.70 -6.94
N SER A 251 -6.92 -12.86 -7.56
CA SER A 251 -7.15 -14.11 -6.83
C SER A 251 -5.83 -14.63 -6.25
N GLY A 252 -5.90 -15.48 -5.21
CA GLY A 252 -4.69 -16.10 -4.64
C GLY A 252 -3.88 -16.89 -5.67
N ILE A 253 -4.55 -17.51 -6.65
CA ILE A 253 -3.93 -18.23 -7.77
C ILE A 253 -3.23 -17.26 -8.73
N GLN A 254 -3.88 -16.15 -9.09
CA GLN A 254 -3.29 -15.16 -10.00
C GLN A 254 -2.04 -14.52 -9.39
N ALA A 255 -2.12 -14.10 -8.13
CA ALA A 255 -0.98 -13.52 -7.41
C ALA A 255 0.20 -14.51 -7.41
N LYS A 256 -0.03 -15.78 -7.03
CA LYS A 256 1.02 -16.80 -7.01
C LYS A 256 1.64 -17.04 -8.39
N ASN A 257 0.82 -17.24 -9.41
CA ASN A 257 1.31 -17.52 -10.76
C ASN A 257 2.13 -16.35 -11.32
N LEU A 258 1.73 -15.11 -11.00
CA LEU A 258 2.48 -13.90 -11.36
C LEU A 258 3.82 -13.84 -10.60
N GLU A 259 3.83 -14.10 -9.29
CA GLU A 259 5.06 -14.17 -8.49
C GLU A 259 6.02 -15.24 -9.02
N ASP A 260 5.52 -16.45 -9.29
CA ASP A 260 6.29 -17.57 -9.83
C ASP A 260 6.87 -17.24 -11.23
N SER A 261 6.13 -16.50 -12.06
CA SER A 261 6.55 -16.15 -13.43
C SER A 261 7.48 -14.93 -13.51
N LEU A 262 7.30 -13.96 -12.61
CA LEU A 262 8.02 -12.69 -12.62
C LEU A 262 9.21 -12.68 -11.66
N GLY A 263 9.26 -13.62 -10.71
CA GLY A 263 10.33 -13.75 -9.72
C GLY A 263 10.46 -12.52 -8.83
N CYS A 264 9.34 -11.87 -8.49
CA CYS A 264 9.28 -10.77 -7.54
C CYS A 264 7.93 -10.76 -6.82
N ARG A 265 7.84 -9.96 -5.76
CA ARG A 265 6.62 -9.78 -4.98
C ARG A 265 5.54 -9.11 -5.84
N VAL A 266 4.34 -9.68 -5.80
CA VAL A 266 3.17 -9.12 -6.51
C VAL A 266 2.09 -8.81 -5.50
N ILE A 267 1.72 -7.54 -5.42
CA ILE A 267 0.63 -7.08 -4.56
C ILE A 267 -0.48 -6.47 -5.40
N ASP A 268 -1.66 -6.32 -4.81
CA ASP A 268 -2.74 -5.54 -5.39
C ASP A 268 -3.06 -4.31 -4.55
N ARG A 269 -4.00 -3.51 -5.05
CA ARG A 269 -4.49 -2.29 -4.42
C ARG A 269 -4.92 -2.52 -2.98
N THR A 270 -5.59 -3.63 -2.69
CA THR A 270 -6.07 -3.96 -1.33
C THR A 270 -4.90 -4.18 -0.37
N VAL A 271 -3.86 -4.91 -0.78
CA VAL A 271 -2.65 -5.09 0.01
C VAL A 271 -1.93 -3.76 0.22
N LEU A 272 -1.79 -2.95 -0.83
CA LEU A 272 -1.15 -1.64 -0.74
C LEU A 272 -1.86 -0.71 0.26
N ILE A 273 -3.20 -0.65 0.19
CA ILE A 273 -4.01 0.15 1.14
C ILE A 273 -3.80 -0.34 2.57
N LEU A 274 -3.78 -1.66 2.80
CA LEU A 274 -3.54 -2.23 4.13
C LEU A 274 -2.13 -1.92 4.66
N GLU A 275 -1.12 -1.84 3.79
CA GLU A 275 0.23 -1.40 4.17
C GLU A 275 0.26 0.06 4.58
N ILE A 276 -0.42 0.95 3.84
CA ILE A 276 -0.54 2.36 4.24
C ILE A 276 -1.19 2.43 5.64
N PHE A 277 -2.29 1.71 5.86
CA PHE A 277 -2.92 1.69 7.17
C PHE A 277 -2.04 1.10 8.26
N ALA A 278 -1.26 0.06 7.97
CA ALA A 278 -0.32 -0.50 8.94
C ALA A 278 0.73 0.53 9.37
N ARG A 279 1.24 1.34 8.44
CA ARG A 279 2.19 2.43 8.72
C ARG A 279 1.54 3.57 9.53
N ARG A 280 0.24 3.83 9.31
CA ARG A 280 -0.50 4.93 9.96
C ARG A 280 -1.15 4.53 11.29
N ALA A 281 -1.31 3.24 11.57
CA ALA A 281 -1.92 2.73 12.80
C ALA A 281 -1.04 2.95 14.03
N ARG A 282 -1.34 4.01 14.81
CA ARG A 282 -0.61 4.33 16.05
C ARG A 282 -1.27 3.68 17.26
N THR A 283 -2.60 3.73 17.34
CA THR A 283 -3.35 3.18 18.47
C THR A 283 -3.40 1.65 18.44
N ARG A 284 -3.58 1.04 19.62
CA ARG A 284 -3.78 -0.42 19.73
C ARG A 284 -4.99 -0.90 18.94
N GLU A 285 -6.07 -0.12 18.95
CA GLU A 285 -7.30 -0.42 18.22
C GLU A 285 -7.05 -0.42 16.70
N ALA A 286 -6.44 0.63 16.15
CA ALA A 286 -6.12 0.69 14.74
C ALA A 286 -5.20 -0.45 14.30
N LYS A 287 -4.18 -0.79 15.12
CA LYS A 287 -3.29 -1.94 14.85
C LYS A 287 -4.06 -3.26 14.80
N ILE A 288 -5.00 -3.47 15.71
CA ILE A 288 -5.86 -4.67 15.72
C ILE A 288 -6.75 -4.70 14.48
N GLN A 289 -7.39 -3.59 14.11
CA GLN A 289 -8.27 -3.51 12.93
C GLN A 289 -7.51 -3.78 11.64
N VAL A 290 -6.33 -3.18 11.46
CA VAL A 290 -5.48 -3.42 10.29
C VAL A 290 -5.03 -4.88 10.22
N THR A 291 -4.59 -5.44 11.35
CA THR A 291 -4.16 -6.84 11.40
C THR A 291 -5.32 -7.78 11.11
N LEU A 292 -6.51 -7.49 11.65
CA LEU A 292 -7.74 -8.25 11.38
C LEU A 292 -8.12 -8.21 9.90
N ALA A 293 -8.06 -7.02 9.28
CA ALA A 293 -8.35 -6.84 7.86
C ALA A 293 -7.37 -7.63 6.98
N ARG A 294 -6.07 -7.55 7.30
CA ARG A 294 -5.01 -8.31 6.61
C ARG A 294 -5.22 -9.82 6.73
N LEU A 295 -5.47 -10.33 7.93
CA LEU A 295 -5.71 -11.76 8.15
C LEU A 295 -6.98 -12.26 7.46
N LYS A 296 -8.06 -11.47 7.45
CA LYS A 296 -9.29 -11.79 6.72
C LYS A 296 -9.02 -11.93 5.22
N TYR A 297 -8.25 -10.99 4.66
CA TYR A 297 -7.87 -10.96 3.26
C TYR A 297 -6.92 -12.12 2.89
N GLU A 298 -5.93 -12.43 3.72
CA GLU A 298 -5.05 -13.59 3.52
C GLU A 298 -5.85 -14.91 3.60
N ASN A 299 -6.75 -15.04 4.58
CA ASN A 299 -7.57 -16.24 4.76
C ASN A 299 -8.51 -16.53 3.58
N SER A 300 -9.10 -15.50 2.94
CA SER A 300 -9.96 -15.71 1.77
C SER A 300 -9.16 -16.25 0.58
N ARG A 301 -7.89 -15.83 0.45
CA ARG A 301 -7.01 -16.23 -0.64
C ARG A 301 -6.37 -17.60 -0.47
N LEU A 302 -6.08 -18.03 0.76
CA LEU A 302 -5.58 -19.38 1.05
C LEU A 302 -6.51 -20.50 0.56
N ILE A 303 -7.82 -20.21 0.39
CA ILE A 303 -8.80 -21.15 -0.17
C ILE A 303 -8.44 -21.55 -1.61
N GLY A 304 -7.90 -20.63 -2.41
CA GLY A 304 -7.49 -20.89 -3.80
C GLY A 304 -6.24 -21.75 -3.92
N TYR A 305 -5.40 -21.81 -2.88
CA TYR A 305 -4.17 -22.62 -2.90
C TYR A 305 -4.46 -24.12 -2.68
N GLY A 306 -5.52 -24.46 -1.95
CA GLY A 306 -5.90 -25.85 -1.69
C GLY A 306 -6.27 -26.63 -2.96
N THR A 307 -6.94 -25.99 -3.92
CA THR A 307 -7.36 -26.62 -5.18
C THR A 307 -6.16 -26.90 -6.12
N MET A 308 -5.12 -26.07 -6.09
CA MET A 308 -3.87 -26.28 -6.85
C MET A 308 -3.05 -27.45 -6.33
N LEU A 309 -2.87 -27.54 -5.00
CA LEU A 309 -2.14 -28.64 -4.37
C LEU A 309 -2.86 -29.98 -4.52
N SER A 310 -4.20 -29.97 -4.52
CA SER A 310 -5.02 -31.15 -4.78
C SER A 310 -4.86 -31.68 -6.22
N ARG A 311 -4.66 -30.78 -7.20
CA ARG A 311 -4.47 -31.14 -8.62
C ARG A 311 -3.05 -31.58 -8.97
N GLN A 312 -2.03 -31.02 -8.32
CA GLN A 312 -0.63 -31.32 -8.61
C GLN A 312 -0.15 -32.62 -7.92
N GLY A 313 -0.92 -33.17 -6.97
CA GLY A 313 -0.68 -34.44 -6.29
C GLY A 313 -1.12 -35.71 -7.03
N GLY A 314 -1.16 -35.70 -8.37
CA GLY A 314 -1.69 -36.78 -9.21
C GLY A 314 -0.85 -38.06 -9.30
N GLY A 315 0.29 -38.16 -8.62
CA GLY A 315 1.13 -39.37 -8.64
C GLY A 315 2.05 -39.48 -7.43
N GLY A 316 1.82 -40.48 -6.57
CA GLY A 316 2.73 -40.90 -5.49
C GLY A 316 2.28 -40.58 -4.06
N ASN A 317 2.70 -41.42 -3.11
CA ASN A 317 2.26 -41.56 -1.70
C ASN A 317 2.43 -40.34 -0.76
N THR A 318 2.66 -39.13 -1.25
CA THR A 318 2.74 -37.87 -0.48
C THR A 318 1.37 -37.17 -0.36
N ARG A 319 0.29 -37.94 -0.32
CA ARG A 319 -1.08 -37.43 -0.14
C ARG A 319 -1.21 -36.77 1.23
N GLY A 320 -1.53 -35.48 1.25
CA GLY A 320 -2.05 -34.80 2.44
C GLY A 320 -1.09 -33.88 3.19
N ALA A 321 0.24 -33.96 3.02
CA ALA A 321 1.14 -33.10 3.80
C ALA A 321 0.98 -31.59 3.46
N GLY A 322 0.80 -31.25 2.17
CA GLY A 322 0.57 -29.87 1.72
C GLY A 322 -0.83 -29.35 2.06
N GLU A 323 -1.86 -30.18 1.85
CA GLU A 323 -3.25 -29.85 2.21
C GLU A 323 -3.42 -29.70 3.74
N GLN A 324 -2.81 -30.58 4.53
CA GLN A 324 -2.80 -30.47 6.00
C GLN A 324 -2.05 -29.22 6.45
N LYS A 325 -0.92 -28.87 5.84
CA LYS A 325 -0.19 -27.64 6.19
C LYS A 325 -1.04 -26.40 5.93
N LEU A 326 -1.70 -26.32 4.78
CA LEU A 326 -2.64 -25.23 4.47
C LEU A 326 -3.83 -25.19 5.42
N GLU A 327 -4.39 -26.35 5.78
CA GLU A 327 -5.50 -26.42 6.71
C GLU A 327 -5.10 -25.97 8.13
N LEU A 328 -3.91 -26.37 8.58
CA LEU A 328 -3.32 -25.93 9.85
C LEU A 328 -3.07 -24.42 9.86
N ASP A 329 -2.50 -23.87 8.78
CA ASP A 329 -2.26 -22.43 8.66
C ASP A 329 -3.58 -21.65 8.63
N LYS A 330 -4.59 -22.15 7.91
CA LYS A 330 -5.93 -21.59 7.90
C LYS A 330 -6.59 -21.62 9.27
N ARG A 331 -6.41 -22.71 10.02
CA ARG A 331 -6.90 -22.85 11.39
C ARG A 331 -6.25 -21.81 12.31
N LYS A 332 -4.92 -21.66 12.26
CA LYS A 332 -4.20 -20.64 13.04
C LYS A 332 -4.66 -19.21 12.71
N ILE A 333 -4.89 -18.91 11.43
CA ILE A 333 -5.40 -17.60 11.02
C ILE A 333 -6.80 -17.37 11.59
N ARG A 334 -7.70 -18.35 11.51
CA ARG A 334 -9.05 -18.23 12.08
C ARG A 334 -9.05 -18.07 13.60
N GLU A 335 -8.19 -18.81 14.30
CA GLU A 335 -8.02 -18.69 15.74
C GLU A 335 -7.52 -17.29 16.11
N THR A 336 -6.52 -16.77 15.38
CA THR A 336 -6.02 -15.40 15.55
C THR A 336 -7.11 -14.36 15.27
N ILE A 337 -7.89 -14.51 14.19
CA ILE A 337 -9.04 -13.65 13.87
C ILE A 337 -10.04 -13.64 15.03
N HIS A 338 -10.36 -14.81 15.60
CA HIS A 338 -11.29 -14.91 16.73
C HIS A 338 -10.75 -14.20 17.97
N MET A 339 -9.47 -14.36 18.29
CA MET A 339 -8.82 -13.66 19.40
C MET A 339 -8.85 -12.14 19.22
N LEU A 340 -8.46 -11.65 18.03
CA LEU A 340 -8.46 -10.21 17.73
C LEU A 340 -9.86 -9.59 17.75
N LYS A 341 -10.88 -10.32 17.28
CA LYS A 341 -12.29 -9.89 17.39
C LYS A 341 -12.73 -9.75 18.83
N ALA A 342 -12.43 -10.74 19.68
CA ALA A 342 -12.78 -10.70 21.09
C ALA A 342 -12.05 -9.56 21.83
N GLU A 343 -10.82 -9.24 21.42
CA GLU A 343 -10.09 -8.09 21.94
C GLU A 343 -10.70 -6.76 21.48
N LEU A 344 -11.06 -6.64 20.20
CA LEU A 344 -11.73 -5.46 19.65
C LEU A 344 -13.08 -5.21 20.33
N GLU A 345 -13.87 -6.24 20.62
CA GLU A 345 -15.12 -6.11 21.38
C GLU A 345 -14.93 -5.55 22.79
N LYS A 346 -13.82 -5.87 23.47
CA LYS A 346 -13.51 -5.29 24.78
C LYS A 346 -13.19 -3.80 24.68
N ILE A 347 -12.46 -3.40 23.64
CA ILE A 347 -12.17 -1.98 23.35
C ILE A 347 -13.47 -1.24 23.03
N GLN A 348 -14.34 -1.83 22.20
CA GLN A 348 -15.61 -1.24 21.81
C GLN A 348 -16.52 -0.99 23.03
N LYS A 349 -16.61 -1.95 23.96
CA LYS A 349 -17.38 -1.76 25.22
C LYS A 349 -16.90 -0.55 26.02
N THR A 350 -15.59 -0.30 26.04
CA THR A 350 -15.02 0.87 26.72
C THR A 350 -15.40 2.16 26.01
N LYS A 351 -15.36 2.18 24.68
CA LYS A 351 -15.83 3.30 23.86
C LYS A 351 -17.32 3.57 24.04
N ASP A 352 -18.16 2.53 24.09
CA ASP A 352 -19.60 2.68 24.31
C ASP A 352 -19.92 3.32 25.67
N ILE A 353 -19.12 3.03 26.71
CA ILE A 353 -19.24 3.69 28.01
C ILE A 353 -18.86 5.17 27.93
N GLN A 354 -17.69 5.49 27.34
CA GLN A 354 -17.29 6.89 27.12
C GLN A 354 -18.29 7.65 26.25
N ARG A 355 -18.87 6.96 25.27
CA ARG A 355 -19.87 7.51 24.36
C ARG A 355 -21.21 7.71 25.04
N SER A 356 -21.64 6.80 25.91
CA SER A 356 -22.82 6.99 26.75
C SER A 356 -22.67 8.21 27.65
N GLN A 357 -21.48 8.44 28.22
CA GLN A 357 -21.19 9.66 28.98
C GLN A 357 -21.25 10.93 28.12
N ARG A 358 -20.75 10.88 26.86
CA ARG A 358 -20.86 12.02 25.92
C ARG A 358 -22.28 12.24 25.39
N ASN A 359 -23.07 11.20 25.17
CA ASN A 359 -24.49 11.35 24.80
C ASN A 359 -25.27 12.05 25.91
N LYS A 360 -24.91 11.81 27.18
CA LYS A 360 -25.51 12.49 28.33
C LYS A 360 -25.12 13.97 28.46
N SER A 361 -24.12 14.45 27.72
CA SER A 361 -23.72 15.86 27.77
C SER A 361 -24.48 16.75 26.77
N GLY A 362 -25.33 16.18 25.91
CA GLY A 362 -26.16 16.94 24.96
C GLY A 362 -25.37 17.69 23.88
N ILE A 363 -24.07 17.41 23.71
CA ILE A 363 -23.19 18.10 22.77
C ILE A 363 -23.44 17.57 21.34
N PRO A 364 -23.81 18.43 20.37
CA PRO A 364 -23.99 18.02 18.98
C PRO A 364 -22.69 17.55 18.33
N LYS A 365 -22.80 16.53 17.46
CA LYS A 365 -21.66 15.85 16.83
C LYS A 365 -21.64 16.08 15.32
N VAL A 366 -20.52 16.61 14.86
CA VAL A 366 -20.26 16.91 13.47
C VAL A 366 -19.14 16.02 12.96
N SER A 367 -19.36 15.33 11.84
CA SER A 367 -18.33 14.50 11.19
C SER A 367 -17.92 15.07 9.84
N LEU A 368 -16.62 15.22 9.64
CA LEU A 368 -16.03 15.56 8.34
C LEU A 368 -15.83 14.28 7.54
N VAL A 369 -16.52 14.15 6.42
CA VAL A 369 -16.34 13.03 5.47
C VAL A 369 -15.87 13.54 4.13
N GLY A 370 -15.22 12.70 3.34
CA GLY A 370 -14.77 13.08 2.01
C GLY A 370 -13.60 12.25 1.54
N TYR A 371 -13.26 12.43 0.27
CA TYR A 371 -12.15 11.74 -0.37
C TYR A 371 -10.81 12.06 0.33
N THR A 372 -9.80 11.23 0.14
CA THR A 372 -8.43 11.55 0.58
C THR A 372 -7.92 12.84 -0.07
N ASN A 373 -7.05 13.57 0.63
CA ASN A 373 -6.44 14.82 0.15
C ASN A 373 -7.40 16.00 -0.17
N VAL A 374 -8.67 15.95 0.23
CA VAL A 374 -9.63 17.08 0.09
C VAL A 374 -9.47 18.17 1.15
N GLY A 375 -8.55 18.00 2.11
CA GLY A 375 -8.27 18.98 3.17
C GLY A 375 -9.10 18.85 4.46
N LYS A 376 -9.66 17.66 4.77
CA LYS A 376 -10.41 17.41 6.03
C LYS A 376 -9.60 17.73 7.29
N SER A 377 -8.39 17.19 7.40
CA SER A 377 -7.53 17.40 8.57
C SER A 377 -7.04 18.86 8.68
N THR A 378 -6.80 19.52 7.54
CA THR A 378 -6.48 20.96 7.48
C THR A 378 -7.64 21.79 8.02
N LEU A 379 -8.86 21.53 7.55
CA LEU A 379 -10.06 22.22 8.00
C LEU A 379 -10.32 22.00 9.50
N ARG A 380 -10.16 20.76 9.96
CA ARG A 380 -10.31 20.40 11.37
C ARG A 380 -9.33 21.16 12.25
N ASN A 381 -8.04 21.16 11.89
CA ASN A 381 -7.02 21.90 12.65
C ASN A 381 -7.34 23.40 12.69
N LEU A 382 -7.74 23.98 11.55
CA LEU A 382 -8.14 25.38 11.46
C LEU A 382 -9.31 25.72 12.41
N LEU A 383 -10.38 24.92 12.39
CA LEU A 383 -11.56 25.15 13.23
C LEU A 383 -11.23 25.01 14.72
N VAL A 384 -10.39 24.03 15.09
CA VAL A 384 -9.95 23.84 16.47
C VAL A 384 -9.04 24.99 16.90
N ASP A 385 -8.08 25.41 16.07
CA ASP A 385 -7.13 26.46 16.44
C ASP A 385 -7.79 27.84 16.58
N LEU A 386 -8.81 28.15 15.77
CA LEU A 386 -9.51 29.44 15.81
C LEU A 386 -10.59 29.54 16.90
N TYR A 387 -11.21 28.42 17.31
CA TYR A 387 -12.44 28.42 18.13
C TYR A 387 -12.40 27.50 19.36
N SER A 388 -11.21 27.09 19.83
CA SER A 388 -11.08 26.35 21.10
C SER A 388 -11.09 27.29 22.31
N ASP A 389 -12.01 27.06 23.24
CA ASP A 389 -12.06 27.72 24.55
C ASP A 389 -11.06 27.04 25.53
N ASP A 390 -9.98 27.75 25.86
CA ASP A 390 -9.02 27.58 26.97
C ASP A 390 -8.53 26.17 27.48
N ASN A 391 -7.19 26.03 27.41
CA ASN A 391 -6.26 25.44 28.40
C ASN A 391 -6.35 23.99 28.92
N SER A 392 -7.27 23.13 28.49
CA SER A 392 -7.42 21.79 29.13
C SER A 392 -7.21 20.56 28.25
N VAL A 393 -6.92 20.70 26.96
CA VAL A 393 -6.69 19.54 26.09
C VAL A 393 -5.41 19.72 25.29
N GLN A 394 -4.49 18.76 25.43
CA GLN A 394 -3.19 18.74 24.75
C GLN A 394 -3.35 19.07 23.26
N LYS A 395 -2.64 20.12 22.83
CA LYS A 395 -2.47 20.53 21.42
C LYS A 395 -1.63 19.51 20.66
N GLU A 396 -2.16 18.31 20.47
CA GLU A 396 -1.65 17.42 19.44
C GLU A 396 -2.24 17.87 18.10
N HIS A 397 -1.44 18.60 17.33
CA HIS A 397 -1.74 18.90 15.93
C HIS A 397 -1.79 17.56 15.16
N VAL A 398 -2.90 17.31 14.45
CA VAL A 398 -2.93 16.21 13.48
C VAL A 398 -2.08 16.63 12.29
N LEU A 399 -1.12 15.79 11.91
CA LEU A 399 -0.24 16.01 10.77
C LEU A 399 -1.09 16.08 9.49
N SER A 400 -1.28 17.28 8.96
CA SER A 400 -1.84 17.51 7.64
C SER A 400 -0.70 17.39 6.63
N GLN A 401 -0.62 16.29 5.90
CA GLN A 401 0.32 16.06 4.80
C GLN A 401 -0.49 15.83 3.52
N ASP A 402 0.02 16.30 2.38
CA ASP A 402 -0.53 16.04 1.04
C ASP A 402 -0.26 14.58 0.63
N MET A 403 -0.83 13.64 1.38
CA MET A 403 -0.69 12.19 1.19
C MET A 403 -2.02 11.49 1.45
N LEU A 404 -2.24 10.34 0.79
CA LEU A 404 -3.41 9.51 1.02
C LEU A 404 -3.37 8.90 2.43
N PHE A 405 -4.55 8.81 3.08
CA PHE A 405 -4.72 8.28 4.43
C PHE A 405 -3.84 8.91 5.53
N ALA A 406 -3.65 10.24 5.49
CA ALA A 406 -2.92 10.98 6.52
C ALA A 406 -3.44 10.73 7.96
N THR A 407 -4.74 10.43 8.11
CA THR A 407 -5.41 10.20 9.41
C THR A 407 -6.14 8.87 9.42
N LEU A 408 -5.75 7.97 10.34
CA LEU A 408 -6.42 6.68 10.58
C LEU A 408 -7.16 6.65 11.93
N ASP A 409 -6.59 7.28 12.95
CA ASP A 409 -7.18 7.35 14.29
C ASP A 409 -8.22 8.48 14.34
N THR A 410 -9.47 8.16 14.72
CA THR A 410 -10.50 9.19 14.89
C THR A 410 -10.15 10.06 16.10
N THR A 411 -10.05 11.37 15.88
CA THR A 411 -9.78 12.34 16.94
C THR A 411 -10.97 13.27 17.07
N VAL A 412 -11.65 13.16 18.20
CA VAL A 412 -12.77 14.03 18.56
C VAL A 412 -12.22 15.25 19.27
N ARG A 413 -12.52 16.44 18.74
CA ARG A 413 -12.21 17.72 19.39
C ARG A 413 -13.50 18.51 19.54
N THR A 414 -13.60 19.31 20.60
CA THR A 414 -14.72 20.22 20.80
C THR A 414 -14.28 21.64 20.49
N PHE A 415 -15.14 22.42 19.84
CA PHE A 415 -14.93 23.84 19.61
C PHE A 415 -16.25 24.60 19.83
N GLN A 416 -16.15 25.91 20.07
CA GLN A 416 -17.30 26.76 20.31
C GLN A 416 -17.73 27.47 19.04
N LEU A 417 -19.02 27.38 18.69
CA LEU A 417 -19.64 28.12 17.61
C LEU A 417 -19.82 29.61 17.99
N PRO A 418 -19.97 30.51 17.01
CA PRO A 418 -20.22 31.94 17.26
C PRO A 418 -21.40 32.26 18.18
N ASP A 419 -22.41 31.38 18.24
CA ASP A 419 -23.56 31.49 19.14
C ASP A 419 -23.35 30.84 20.53
N LYS A 420 -22.08 30.60 20.88
CA LYS A 420 -21.59 30.02 22.14
C LYS A 420 -21.86 28.53 22.32
N ARG A 421 -22.45 27.84 21.34
CA ARG A 421 -22.66 26.39 21.44
C ARG A 421 -21.35 25.63 21.32
N VAL A 422 -21.17 24.62 22.17
CA VAL A 422 -20.07 23.68 22.03
C VAL A 422 -20.52 22.55 21.12
N VAL A 423 -19.73 22.25 20.09
CA VAL A 423 -19.94 21.10 19.20
C VAL A 423 -18.68 20.24 19.17
N SER A 424 -18.85 18.93 18.96
CA SER A 424 -17.71 18.04 18.74
C SER A 424 -17.50 17.79 17.26
N LEU A 425 -16.28 17.98 16.79
CA LEU A 425 -15.82 17.70 15.44
C LEU A 425 -15.00 16.41 15.42
N THR A 426 -15.37 15.51 14.52
CA THR A 426 -14.61 14.29 14.23
C THR A 426 -14.07 14.35 12.81
N ASP A 427 -12.76 14.12 12.67
CA ASP A 427 -12.13 13.85 11.38
C ASP A 427 -12.10 12.35 11.12
N THR A 428 -12.66 11.95 9.98
CA THR A 428 -12.79 10.55 9.59
C THR A 428 -11.69 10.16 8.61
N ILE A 429 -11.53 8.85 8.43
CA ILE A 429 -10.66 8.30 7.38
C ILE A 429 -11.12 8.85 6.03
N GLY A 430 -10.17 9.24 5.18
CA GLY A 430 -10.48 9.65 3.81
C GLY A 430 -10.91 8.47 2.95
N PHE A 431 -11.95 8.65 2.15
CA PHE A 431 -12.38 7.63 1.20
C PHE A 431 -11.50 7.64 -0.06
N ILE A 432 -11.43 6.49 -0.72
CA ILE A 432 -10.75 6.27 -2.01
C ILE A 432 -11.68 5.49 -2.95
N ARG A 433 -11.36 5.46 -4.23
CA ARG A 433 -12.04 4.62 -5.22
C ARG A 433 -11.74 3.16 -4.91
N LYS A 434 -12.70 2.29 -5.26
CA LYS A 434 -12.60 0.83 -5.13
C LYS A 434 -12.18 0.39 -3.72
N LEU A 435 -12.75 1.02 -2.69
CA LEU A 435 -12.47 0.64 -1.31
C LEU A 435 -12.99 -0.80 -1.07
N PRO A 436 -12.14 -1.76 -0.69
CA PRO A 436 -12.56 -3.16 -0.61
C PRO A 436 -13.66 -3.39 0.45
N HIS A 437 -14.66 -4.23 0.14
CA HIS A 437 -15.79 -4.49 1.03
C HIS A 437 -15.36 -5.04 2.41
N HIS A 438 -14.35 -5.90 2.45
CA HIS A 438 -13.81 -6.44 3.71
C HIS A 438 -13.13 -5.37 4.58
N LEU A 439 -12.66 -4.30 3.93
CA LEU A 439 -12.01 -3.19 4.57
C LEU A 439 -13.07 -2.28 5.21
N VAL A 440 -14.17 -1.96 4.51
CA VAL A 440 -15.34 -1.28 5.12
C VAL A 440 -15.82 -2.00 6.39
N GLU A 441 -15.93 -3.33 6.37
CA GLU A 441 -16.35 -4.12 7.54
C GLU A 441 -15.36 -4.03 8.71
N SER A 442 -14.06 -3.98 8.41
CA SER A 442 -12.99 -3.99 9.43
C SER A 442 -12.74 -2.60 10.03
N PHE A 443 -13.08 -1.54 9.29
CA PHE A 443 -13.02 -0.14 9.72
C PHE A 443 -14.38 0.42 10.13
N LYS A 444 -15.38 -0.45 10.33
CA LYS A 444 -16.71 -0.05 10.78
C LYS A 444 -16.67 0.73 12.09
N SER A 445 -15.87 0.31 13.07
CA SER A 445 -15.69 1.01 14.36
C SER A 445 -15.04 2.39 14.23
N THR A 446 -14.20 2.63 13.23
CA THR A 446 -13.69 3.97 12.90
C THR A 446 -14.70 4.81 12.11
N LEU A 447 -15.63 4.18 11.38
CA LEU A 447 -16.73 4.84 10.66
C LEU A 447 -17.99 5.01 11.52
N ASP A 448 -18.06 4.36 12.69
CA ASP A 448 -19.17 4.47 13.63
C ASP A 448 -19.40 5.93 14.04
N GLU A 449 -18.36 6.76 14.12
CA GLU A 449 -18.53 8.18 14.42
C GLU A 449 -19.41 8.91 13.39
N VAL A 450 -19.34 8.52 12.12
CA VAL A 450 -20.26 9.00 11.07
C VAL A 450 -21.66 8.45 11.28
N ILE A 451 -21.80 7.20 11.70
CA ILE A 451 -23.12 6.57 12.01
C ILE A 451 -23.79 7.26 13.20
N TYR A 452 -23.05 7.95 14.05
CA TYR A 452 -23.59 8.61 15.24
C TYR A 452 -23.43 10.13 15.26
N SER A 453 -23.01 10.74 14.16
CA SER A 453 -23.03 12.18 13.98
C SER A 453 -24.47 12.71 13.85
N ASP A 454 -24.69 13.91 14.33
CA ASP A 454 -25.94 14.65 14.15
C ASP A 454 -25.90 15.43 12.82
N LEU A 455 -24.69 15.73 12.32
CA LEU A 455 -24.44 16.42 11.07
C LEU A 455 -23.23 15.81 10.34
N ILE A 456 -23.37 15.62 9.02
CA ILE A 456 -22.28 15.21 8.13
C ILE A 456 -21.87 16.41 7.26
N ILE A 457 -20.59 16.77 7.30
CA ILE A 457 -20.01 17.75 6.38
C ILE A 457 -19.21 16.98 5.34
N HIS A 458 -19.73 16.90 4.12
CA HIS A 458 -19.01 16.26 3.04
C HIS A 458 -18.06 17.25 2.37
N VAL A 459 -16.79 17.14 2.70
CA VAL A 459 -15.70 17.94 2.13
C VAL A 459 -15.32 17.41 0.76
N VAL A 460 -15.24 18.30 -0.22
CA VAL A 460 -14.92 18.01 -1.63
C VAL A 460 -13.83 18.96 -2.09
N ASP A 461 -12.83 18.45 -2.82
CA ASP A 461 -11.88 19.32 -3.52
C ASP A 461 -12.52 19.89 -4.78
N ALA A 462 -12.87 21.18 -4.74
CA ALA A 462 -13.55 21.86 -5.85
C ALA A 462 -12.67 22.04 -7.09
N SER A 463 -11.35 22.00 -6.92
CA SER A 463 -10.40 22.16 -8.03
C SER A 463 -10.19 20.87 -8.83
N SER A 464 -10.55 19.72 -8.26
CA SER A 464 -10.35 18.41 -8.89
C SER A 464 -11.31 18.20 -10.05
N GLU A 465 -10.78 17.82 -11.21
CA GLU A 465 -11.57 17.39 -12.37
C GLU A 465 -12.44 16.15 -12.05
N THR A 466 -12.04 15.36 -11.06
CA THR A 466 -12.73 14.14 -10.65
C THR A 466 -13.73 14.34 -9.51
N ALA A 467 -13.99 15.59 -9.07
CA ALA A 467 -14.83 15.91 -7.91
C ALA A 467 -16.21 15.23 -7.94
N ILE A 468 -16.87 15.20 -9.11
CA ILE A 468 -18.18 14.54 -9.26
C ILE A 468 -18.09 13.04 -8.94
N SER A 469 -17.09 12.35 -9.50
CA SER A 469 -16.87 10.92 -9.25
C SER A 469 -16.53 10.62 -7.79
N GLN A 470 -15.80 11.52 -7.14
CA GLN A 470 -15.45 11.40 -5.73
C GLN A 470 -16.69 11.54 -4.83
N ILE A 471 -17.57 12.51 -5.11
CA ILE A 471 -18.84 12.66 -4.37
C ILE A 471 -19.67 11.39 -4.48
N VAL A 472 -19.87 10.87 -5.70
CA VAL A 472 -20.64 9.63 -5.93
C VAL A 472 -20.02 8.43 -5.20
N ALA A 473 -18.69 8.33 -5.17
CA ALA A 473 -18.00 7.27 -4.43
C ALA A 473 -18.25 7.37 -2.92
N VAL A 474 -18.20 8.57 -2.36
CA VAL A 474 -18.48 8.81 -0.92
C VAL A 474 -19.94 8.52 -0.60
N GLU A 475 -20.89 8.97 -1.42
CA GLU A 475 -22.32 8.69 -1.24
C GLU A 475 -22.62 7.18 -1.24
N ARG A 476 -21.96 6.42 -2.11
CA ARG A 476 -22.09 4.95 -2.11
C ARG A 476 -21.67 4.35 -0.77
N VAL A 477 -20.54 4.78 -0.22
CA VAL A 477 -20.06 4.29 1.08
C VAL A 477 -20.99 4.73 2.21
N LEU A 478 -21.46 5.98 2.20
CA LEU A 478 -22.45 6.46 3.18
C LEU A 478 -23.78 5.69 3.08
N GLY A 479 -24.18 5.27 1.88
CA GLY A 479 -25.31 4.38 1.64
C GLY A 479 -25.12 2.99 2.26
N GLU A 480 -23.94 2.38 2.10
CA GLU A 480 -23.60 1.10 2.73
C GLU A 480 -23.60 1.20 4.27
N LEU A 481 -23.22 2.36 4.81
CA LEU A 481 -23.26 2.65 6.25
C LEU A 481 -24.66 3.03 6.76
N LYS A 482 -25.64 3.22 5.86
CA LYS A 482 -27.00 3.70 6.18
C LYS A 482 -27.01 5.07 6.88
N CYS A 483 -26.23 6.02 6.36
CA CYS A 483 -26.11 7.38 6.90
C CYS A 483 -26.72 8.46 5.99
N MET A 484 -27.40 8.08 4.90
CA MET A 484 -27.93 9.02 3.90
C MET A 484 -29.18 9.79 4.36
N ASP A 485 -29.80 9.36 5.46
CA ASP A 485 -30.97 9.99 6.09
C ASP A 485 -30.59 11.17 7.02
N LYS A 486 -29.29 11.35 7.28
CA LYS A 486 -28.79 12.37 8.19
C LYS A 486 -28.70 13.75 7.53
N PRO A 487 -28.80 14.83 8.33
CA PRO A 487 -28.48 16.17 7.85
C PRO A 487 -27.07 16.21 7.26
N MET A 488 -26.97 16.65 6.00
CA MET A 488 -25.71 16.71 5.27
C MET A 488 -25.67 17.90 4.31
N PHE A 489 -24.50 18.53 4.19
CA PHE A 489 -24.22 19.54 3.18
C PHE A 489 -22.84 19.32 2.54
N LEU A 490 -22.66 19.85 1.33
CA LEU A 490 -21.39 19.81 0.61
C LEU A 490 -20.53 21.01 0.96
N LEU A 491 -19.28 20.76 1.32
CA LEU A 491 -18.26 21.77 1.55
C LEU A 491 -17.22 21.71 0.43
N LEU A 492 -17.34 22.62 -0.52
CA LEU A 492 -16.46 22.78 -1.67
C LEU A 492 -15.18 23.50 -1.21
N ASN A 493 -14.19 22.72 -0.76
CA ASN A 493 -12.90 23.20 -0.30
C ASN A 493 -11.94 23.44 -1.47
N LYS A 494 -10.84 24.16 -1.22
CA LYS A 494 -9.86 24.62 -2.22
C LYS A 494 -10.51 25.48 -3.33
N SER A 495 -11.52 26.26 -2.97
CA SER A 495 -12.22 27.16 -3.90
C SER A 495 -11.30 28.22 -4.50
N ASP A 496 -10.15 28.51 -3.88
CA ASP A 496 -9.11 29.40 -4.39
C ASP A 496 -8.36 28.85 -5.61
N LEU A 497 -8.41 27.54 -5.85
CA LEU A 497 -7.80 26.85 -6.98
C LEU A 497 -8.81 26.43 -8.05
N ALA A 498 -10.12 26.50 -7.73
CA ALA A 498 -11.19 26.10 -8.63
C ALA A 498 -11.60 27.23 -9.58
N THR A 499 -12.01 26.87 -10.79
CA THR A 499 -12.63 27.82 -11.72
C THR A 499 -14.10 28.03 -11.38
N GLU A 500 -14.65 29.22 -11.68
CA GLU A 500 -16.08 29.53 -11.46
C GLU A 500 -16.99 28.48 -12.11
N LYS A 501 -16.64 28.03 -13.33
CA LYS A 501 -17.39 27.00 -14.04
C LYS A 501 -17.44 25.66 -13.28
N GLN A 502 -16.32 25.21 -12.70
CA GLN A 502 -16.30 23.97 -11.91
C GLN A 502 -17.21 24.06 -10.68
N LEU A 503 -17.19 25.21 -9.99
CA LEU A 503 -18.05 25.46 -8.82
C LEU A 503 -19.53 25.46 -9.22
N GLU A 504 -19.90 26.17 -10.28
CA GLU A 504 -21.27 26.21 -10.80
C GLU A 504 -21.75 24.82 -11.24
N ASP A 505 -20.90 24.05 -11.93
CA ASP A 505 -21.23 22.71 -12.38
C ASP A 505 -21.51 21.77 -11.19
N LEU A 506 -20.68 21.80 -10.15
CA LEU A 506 -20.89 21.01 -8.92
C LEU A 506 -22.21 21.39 -8.23
N LYS A 507 -22.48 22.69 -8.06
CA LYS A 507 -23.74 23.16 -7.46
C LYS A 507 -24.97 22.77 -8.28
N ARG A 508 -24.86 22.81 -9.60
CA ARG A 508 -25.95 22.45 -10.53
C ARG A 508 -26.27 20.96 -10.48
N ILE A 509 -25.25 20.11 -10.50
CA ILE A 509 -25.39 18.65 -10.45
C ILE A 509 -25.94 18.21 -9.09
N PHE A 510 -25.38 18.74 -8.01
CA PHE A 510 -25.72 18.39 -6.64
C PHE A 510 -26.68 19.39 -5.97
N LYS A 511 -27.63 19.94 -6.75
CA LYS A 511 -28.59 20.97 -6.32
C LYS A 511 -29.50 20.59 -5.12
N HIS A 512 -29.54 19.31 -4.78
CA HIS A 512 -30.32 18.78 -3.67
C HIS A 512 -29.60 18.91 -2.33
N TYR A 513 -28.28 19.18 -2.35
CA TYR A 513 -27.53 19.56 -1.16
C TYR A 513 -27.41 21.08 -1.06
N THR A 514 -27.39 21.56 0.17
CA THR A 514 -26.77 22.86 0.46
C THR A 514 -25.26 22.74 0.17
N SER A 515 -24.69 23.73 -0.52
CA SER A 515 -23.27 23.74 -0.90
C SER A 515 -22.61 25.05 -0.44
N ILE A 516 -21.44 24.95 0.19
CA ILE A 516 -20.66 26.11 0.65
C ILE A 516 -19.27 26.06 0.03
N GLU A 517 -18.77 27.20 -0.41
CA GLU A 517 -17.41 27.34 -0.94
C GLU A 517 -16.47 27.86 0.15
N VAL A 518 -15.36 27.16 0.37
CA VAL A 518 -14.33 27.56 1.33
C VAL A 518 -12.92 27.32 0.79
N SER A 519 -11.98 28.05 1.36
CA SER A 519 -10.55 27.70 1.26
C SER A 519 -10.00 27.56 2.67
N ALA A 520 -9.78 26.33 3.11
CA ALA A 520 -9.17 26.07 4.41
C ALA A 520 -7.74 26.65 4.50
N ALA A 521 -6.99 26.63 3.40
CA ALA A 521 -5.62 27.14 3.35
C ALA A 521 -5.56 28.68 3.43
N LYS A 522 -6.52 29.38 2.79
CA LYS A 522 -6.60 30.85 2.80
C LYS A 522 -7.51 31.40 3.90
N GLN A 523 -8.17 30.53 4.65
CA GLN A 523 -9.19 30.88 5.65
C GLN A 523 -10.35 31.70 5.07
N THR A 524 -10.72 31.42 3.82
CA THR A 524 -11.82 32.11 3.13
C THR A 524 -13.16 31.45 3.46
N ASN A 525 -14.19 32.26 3.75
CA ASN A 525 -15.57 31.84 4.03
C ASN A 525 -15.75 30.89 5.24
N ILE A 526 -14.83 30.92 6.21
CA ILE A 526 -14.96 30.11 7.43
C ILE A 526 -16.16 30.55 8.28
N ASP A 527 -16.47 31.85 8.32
CA ASP A 527 -17.66 32.36 9.01
C ASP A 527 -18.95 31.82 8.40
N LEU A 528 -19.01 31.69 7.07
CA LEU A 528 -20.15 31.12 6.37
C LEU A 528 -20.33 29.62 6.69
N LEU A 529 -19.22 28.89 6.80
CA LEU A 529 -19.23 27.50 7.25
C LEU A 529 -19.81 27.38 8.66
N LEU A 530 -19.34 28.19 9.61
CA LEU A 530 -19.83 28.17 10.99
C LEU A 530 -21.32 28.51 11.09
N ASN A 531 -21.77 29.54 10.38
CA ASN A 531 -23.18 29.93 10.32
C ASN A 531 -24.05 28.83 9.71
N THR A 532 -23.53 28.06 8.75
CA THR A 532 -24.29 26.94 8.19
C THR A 532 -24.33 25.75 9.13
N ILE A 533 -23.23 25.45 9.85
CA ILE A 533 -23.26 24.45 10.94
C ILE A 533 -24.32 24.83 11.98
N ILE A 534 -24.38 26.11 12.35
CA ILE A 534 -25.40 26.66 13.25
C ILE A 534 -26.82 26.37 12.76
N ALA A 535 -27.08 26.54 11.45
CA ALA A 535 -28.39 26.34 10.84
C ALA A 535 -28.78 24.85 10.74
N PHE A 536 -27.82 23.96 10.50
CA PHE A 536 -28.05 22.51 10.38
C PHE A 536 -28.16 21.78 11.71
N ILE A 537 -27.69 22.39 12.79
CA ILE A 537 -27.89 21.90 14.16
C ILE A 537 -28.99 22.77 14.76
N PRO A 538 -30.28 22.53 14.49
CA PRO A 538 -31.32 23.35 15.09
C PRO A 538 -31.31 23.16 16.60
N ARG A 539 -31.44 24.27 17.32
CA ARG A 539 -31.72 24.26 18.74
C ARG A 539 -33.24 24.14 18.87
N GLU A 540 -33.74 23.11 19.53
CA GLU A 540 -35.09 23.19 20.13
C GLU A 540 -34.98 24.17 21.30
N GLU A 541 -34.94 25.45 20.96
CA GLU A 541 -34.94 26.54 21.91
C GLU A 541 -36.35 27.01 22.16
N LYS A 542 -36.69 27.11 23.44
CA LYS A 542 -37.90 27.78 23.88
C LYS A 542 -37.48 29.14 24.42
N GLU A 543 -38.17 30.17 23.95
CA GLU A 543 -38.12 31.48 24.57
C GLU A 543 -38.83 31.39 25.91
N LEU A 544 -38.09 31.62 27.01
CA LEU A 544 -38.64 31.60 28.36
C LEU A 544 -38.32 32.92 29.07
N GLU A 545 -39.31 33.42 29.80
CA GLU A 545 -39.12 34.47 30.79
C GLU A 545 -39.00 33.83 32.18
N MET A 546 -37.93 34.17 32.90
CA MET A 546 -37.65 33.61 34.22
C MET A 546 -37.40 34.73 35.23
N LEU A 547 -37.90 34.60 36.45
CA LEU A 547 -37.56 35.48 37.58
C LEU A 547 -36.64 34.75 38.55
N ILE A 548 -35.35 35.12 38.56
CA ILE A 548 -34.36 34.48 39.42
C ILE A 548 -34.11 35.36 40.66
N PRO A 549 -34.42 34.87 41.88
CA PRO A 549 -34.13 35.58 43.12
C PRO A 549 -32.64 35.93 43.32
N TYR A 550 -32.34 37.03 44.02
CA TYR A 550 -30.96 37.51 44.21
C TYR A 550 -30.06 36.53 45.00
N ASP A 551 -30.63 35.69 45.86
CA ASP A 551 -29.94 34.62 46.58
C ASP A 551 -29.43 33.49 45.66
N LYS A 552 -29.88 33.45 44.40
CA LYS A 552 -29.44 32.47 43.38
C LYS A 552 -28.71 33.11 42.21
N SER A 553 -27.89 34.13 42.48
CA SER A 553 -27.03 34.80 41.48
C SER A 553 -26.15 33.84 40.66
N THR A 554 -25.78 32.67 41.21
CA THR A 554 -25.05 31.61 40.50
C THR A 554 -25.84 31.03 39.32
N LEU A 555 -27.17 30.96 39.41
CA LEU A 555 -28.05 30.55 38.31
C LEU A 555 -28.07 31.58 37.20
N VAL A 556 -28.09 32.88 37.54
CA VAL A 556 -27.97 33.97 36.55
C VAL A 556 -26.65 33.84 35.77
N SER A 557 -25.51 33.70 36.47
CA SER A 557 -24.21 33.50 35.82
C SER A 557 -24.16 32.23 34.96
N SER A 558 -24.79 31.14 35.41
CA SER A 558 -24.89 29.90 34.63
C SER A 558 -25.75 30.08 33.37
N LEU A 559 -26.80 30.88 33.43
CA LEU A 559 -27.67 31.18 32.29
C LEU A 559 -26.91 32.00 31.23
N TYR A 560 -26.16 33.04 31.64
CA TYR A 560 -25.32 33.82 30.75
C TYR A 560 -24.20 33.02 30.08
N LYS A 561 -23.73 31.94 30.73
CA LYS A 561 -22.71 31.04 30.17
C LYS A 561 -23.27 30.04 29.16
N ASN A 562 -24.51 29.56 29.37
CA ASN A 562 -25.04 28.39 28.66
C ASN A 562 -26.20 28.71 27.71
N SER A 563 -26.70 29.95 27.70
CA SER A 563 -27.92 30.36 26.98
C SER A 563 -27.77 31.73 26.33
N GLN A 564 -28.60 32.02 25.32
CA GLN A 564 -28.65 33.33 24.70
C GLN A 564 -29.66 34.20 25.46
N VAL A 565 -29.15 35.15 26.25
CA VAL A 565 -29.97 36.13 26.96
C VAL A 565 -30.38 37.24 25.99
N LEU A 566 -31.69 37.45 25.86
CA LEU A 566 -32.29 38.48 25.01
C LEU A 566 -32.49 39.78 25.77
N GLU A 567 -32.99 39.68 27.01
CA GLU A 567 -33.35 40.84 27.83
C GLU A 567 -33.12 40.56 29.32
N THR A 568 -32.82 41.60 30.10
CA THR A 568 -32.59 41.51 31.54
C THR A 568 -33.13 42.75 32.25
N GLU A 569 -33.94 42.53 33.27
CA GLU A 569 -34.56 43.57 34.08
C GLU A 569 -34.41 43.24 35.57
N HIS A 570 -34.03 44.22 36.39
CA HIS A 570 -33.87 44.03 37.84
C HIS A 570 -35.13 44.50 38.56
N LEU A 571 -35.81 43.58 39.24
CA LEU A 571 -37.03 43.82 40.02
C LEU A 571 -36.73 43.74 41.53
N GLU A 572 -37.69 44.17 42.36
CA GLU A 572 -37.56 44.13 43.82
C GLU A 572 -37.34 42.72 44.37
N ASN A 573 -37.89 41.70 43.71
CA ASN A 573 -37.87 40.30 44.17
C ASN A 573 -36.85 39.40 43.42
N GLY A 574 -36.07 39.95 42.50
CA GLY A 574 -35.09 39.17 41.71
C GLY A 574 -34.76 39.79 40.36
N THR A 575 -33.97 39.08 39.57
CA THR A 575 -33.63 39.47 38.19
C THR A 575 -34.53 38.73 37.21
N LYS A 576 -35.34 39.48 36.45
CA LYS A 576 -36.14 38.96 35.34
C LYS A 576 -35.24 38.82 34.12
N ILE A 577 -35.20 37.64 33.52
CA ILE A 577 -34.37 37.34 32.36
C ILE A 577 -35.23 36.70 31.29
N LYS A 578 -35.14 37.24 30.07
CA LYS A 578 -35.70 36.65 28.87
C LYS A 578 -34.58 36.01 28.08
N ALA A 579 -34.65 34.70 27.85
CA ALA A 579 -33.58 33.96 27.19
C ALA A 579 -34.14 32.86 26.28
N LEU A 580 -33.40 32.58 25.21
CA LEU A 580 -33.55 31.35 24.44
C LEU A 580 -32.78 30.24 25.16
N VAL A 581 -33.51 29.20 25.58
CA VAL A 581 -32.95 28.10 26.36
C VAL A 581 -33.31 26.76 25.75
N SER A 582 -32.39 25.80 25.84
CA SER A 582 -32.65 24.40 25.44
C SER A 582 -33.61 23.72 26.42
N ASP A 583 -34.24 22.63 26.00
CA ASP A 583 -35.17 21.86 26.86
C ASP A 583 -34.55 21.37 28.18
N GLU A 584 -33.27 20.97 28.19
CA GLU A 584 -32.56 20.59 29.42
C GLU A 584 -32.43 21.76 30.41
N ILE A 585 -32.17 22.96 29.89
CA ILE A 585 -32.10 24.19 30.71
C ILE A 585 -33.52 24.60 31.11
N ALA A 586 -34.50 24.54 30.21
CA ALA A 586 -35.89 24.82 30.52
C ALA A 586 -36.39 23.96 31.71
N GLU A 587 -36.03 22.68 31.76
CA GLU A 587 -36.40 21.78 32.85
C GLU A 587 -35.70 22.14 34.16
N LYS A 588 -34.41 22.51 34.11
CA LYS A 588 -33.65 22.97 35.28
C LYS A 588 -34.17 24.28 35.88
N TYR A 589 -34.71 25.17 35.05
CA TYR A 589 -35.20 26.49 35.47
C TYR A 589 -36.72 26.55 35.60
N LYS A 590 -37.41 25.39 35.53
CA LYS A 590 -38.87 25.27 35.50
C LYS A 590 -39.60 25.97 36.65
N GLU A 591 -38.99 26.02 37.83
CA GLU A 591 -39.53 26.67 39.03
C GLU A 591 -39.49 28.20 38.99
N TYR A 592 -38.68 28.77 38.10
CA TYR A 592 -38.46 30.22 37.97
C TYR A 592 -39.17 30.80 36.73
N ILE A 593 -39.76 29.96 35.89
CA ILE A 593 -40.46 30.39 34.67
C ILE A 593 -41.70 31.20 35.06
N ILE A 594 -41.80 32.40 34.51
CA ILE A 594 -42.99 33.26 34.60
C ILE A 594 -43.97 32.78 33.54
N LYS A 595 -45.22 32.52 33.94
CA LYS A 595 -46.30 32.10 33.02
C LYS A 595 -46.83 33.24 32.17
#